data_AF-A0A9D8IEL8-F1
#
_entry.id   AF-A0A9D8IEL8-F1
#
_cell.length_a   1.000
_cell.length_b   1.000
_cell.length_c   1.000
_cell.angle_alpha   90.00
_cell.angle_beta   90.00
_cell.angle_gamma   90.00
#
_symmetry.space_group_name_H-M   'P 1'
#
loop_
_entity.id
_entity.type
_entity.pdbx_description
1 polymer ?
#
loop_
_entity_poly.entity_id
_entity_poly.type
_entity_poly.pdbx_seq_one_letter_code
_entity_poly.pdbx_strand_id
1 'polypeptide(L)'
;MSKFVIFVIGSFVLPFTLTGCITVETKTDKENEERLSSIDQKMDDFQKQLEDLDYNTKNLTTRIEMLTQKNISMDTKYSNLSEMLNTLSADFESQNSTLETSLSSLTTDVENIGKHLDDVEQVNADLKNQIVVLQNQRSRIISSKTVPEEKAKKAHKKETSRKSNELIKETKKEIEFVEEKDEEDVLAEEQTETEAEAEDKAVETAEKALVKEEVKALSDTQLQKLLDEALEHYREGNYEDAITKWEEVLKIEPDNLESKFNIEITKEKIKSLSKN
;
A
#
# COMPACT_ATOMS: atom_id res chain seq x y z
N MET A 1 -82.67 -69.69 -94.84
CA MET A 1 -81.42 -70.15 -95.47
C MET A 1 -80.25 -69.50 -94.75
N SER A 2 -79.28 -70.32 -94.32
CA SER A 2 -77.86 -70.00 -94.05
C SER A 2 -77.49 -68.82 -93.13
N LYS A 3 -76.60 -68.92 -92.16
CA LYS A 3 -75.64 -69.96 -91.76
C LYS A 3 -75.15 -69.62 -90.34
N PHE A 4 -75.00 -70.66 -89.52
CA PHE A 4 -74.20 -70.64 -88.30
C PHE A 4 -72.71 -70.45 -88.65
N VAL A 5 -71.99 -69.63 -87.86
CA VAL A 5 -70.56 -69.83 -87.60
C VAL A 5 -70.33 -69.61 -86.11
N ILE A 6 -70.12 -70.71 -85.40
CA ILE A 6 -69.52 -70.78 -84.07
C ILE A 6 -68.00 -70.78 -84.29
N PHE A 7 -67.27 -69.92 -83.58
CA PHE A 7 -65.84 -70.08 -83.35
C PHE A 7 -65.58 -69.92 -81.86
N VAL A 8 -64.99 -70.95 -81.26
CA VAL A 8 -64.62 -71.05 -79.84
C VAL A 8 -63.10 -70.90 -79.74
N ILE A 9 -62.66 -70.42 -78.57
CA ILE A 9 -61.34 -70.55 -77.94
C ILE A 9 -60.39 -69.36 -78.13
N GLY A 10 -60.07 -68.71 -77.00
CA GLY A 10 -59.00 -67.72 -76.87
C GLY A 10 -59.02 -67.03 -75.50
N SER A 11 -58.79 -67.80 -74.44
CA SER A 11 -58.54 -67.34 -73.06
C SER A 11 -57.57 -66.15 -73.00
N PHE A 12 -57.93 -65.06 -72.29
CA PHE A 12 -57.13 -64.43 -71.22
C PHE A 12 -57.83 -63.15 -70.72
N VAL A 13 -58.89 -63.30 -69.93
CA VAL A 13 -59.32 -62.21 -69.04
C VAL A 13 -58.79 -62.60 -67.67
N LEU A 14 -57.62 -62.07 -67.33
CA LEU A 14 -57.16 -62.08 -65.94
C LEU A 14 -58.17 -61.26 -65.12
N PRO A 15 -58.82 -61.83 -64.08
CA PRO A 15 -59.35 -60.99 -63.02
C PRO A 15 -58.12 -60.43 -62.30
N PHE A 16 -57.81 -59.15 -62.54
CA PHE A 16 -56.91 -58.42 -61.65
C PHE A 16 -57.64 -58.30 -60.32
N THR A 17 -57.45 -59.29 -59.44
CA THR A 17 -57.84 -59.22 -58.05
C THR A 17 -56.97 -58.16 -57.41
N LEU A 18 -57.51 -56.94 -57.39
CA LEU A 18 -57.03 -55.80 -56.62
C LEU A 18 -57.33 -56.10 -55.15
N THR A 19 -56.58 -57.03 -54.56
CA THR A 19 -56.66 -57.34 -53.13
C THR A 19 -55.32 -57.87 -52.69
N GLY A 20 -54.36 -56.97 -52.49
CA GLY A 20 -53.01 -57.39 -52.09
C GLY A 20 -51.96 -56.32 -51.78
N CYS A 21 -52.27 -55.02 -51.79
CA CYS A 21 -51.24 -53.98 -51.53
C CYS A 21 -51.54 -52.96 -50.42
N ILE A 22 -52.65 -53.05 -49.67
CA ILE A 22 -52.99 -52.00 -48.67
C ILE A 22 -52.26 -52.20 -47.32
N THR A 23 -51.66 -53.37 -47.06
CA THR A 23 -51.01 -53.67 -45.77
C THR A 23 -49.50 -53.39 -45.71
N VAL A 24 -48.84 -53.12 -46.84
CA VAL A 24 -47.38 -52.83 -46.85
C VAL A 24 -47.12 -51.32 -46.79
N GLU A 25 -47.94 -50.48 -47.43
CA GLU A 25 -47.85 -49.02 -47.32
C GLU A 25 -48.06 -48.56 -45.87
N THR A 26 -49.11 -49.03 -45.21
CA THR A 26 -49.45 -48.61 -43.83
C THR A 26 -48.41 -48.96 -42.75
N LYS A 27 -47.68 -50.08 -42.90
CA LYS A 27 -46.61 -50.45 -41.97
C LYS A 27 -45.37 -49.57 -42.17
N THR A 28 -45.02 -49.30 -43.43
CA THR A 28 -43.88 -48.46 -43.80
C THR A 28 -44.11 -47.00 -43.41
N ASP A 29 -45.36 -46.52 -43.53
CA ASP A 29 -45.76 -45.18 -43.14
C ASP A 29 -45.67 -44.95 -41.63
N LYS A 30 -46.12 -45.92 -40.82
CA LYS A 30 -46.01 -45.84 -39.35
C LYS A 30 -44.55 -45.83 -38.87
N GLU A 31 -43.69 -46.65 -39.48
CA GLU A 31 -42.27 -46.72 -39.16
C GLU A 31 -41.54 -45.42 -39.56
N ASN A 32 -41.96 -44.78 -40.65
CA ASN A 32 -41.48 -43.46 -41.04
C ASN A 32 -41.97 -42.35 -40.09
N GLU A 33 -43.21 -42.41 -39.61
CA GLU A 33 -43.78 -41.46 -38.65
C GLU A 33 -43.08 -41.53 -37.28
N GLU A 34 -42.77 -42.73 -36.78
CA GLU A 34 -41.97 -42.92 -35.57
C GLU A 34 -40.54 -42.37 -35.73
N ARG A 35 -39.94 -42.54 -36.92
CA ARG A 35 -38.62 -41.97 -37.24
C ARG A 35 -38.64 -40.45 -37.31
N LEU A 36 -39.68 -39.86 -37.89
CA LEU A 36 -39.86 -38.40 -37.93
C LEU A 36 -40.03 -37.83 -36.53
N SER A 37 -40.88 -38.44 -35.69
CA SER A 37 -41.03 -38.04 -34.29
C SER A 37 -39.72 -38.13 -33.49
N SER A 38 -38.90 -39.16 -33.72
CA SER A 38 -37.57 -39.27 -33.10
C SER A 38 -36.59 -38.21 -33.59
N ILE A 39 -36.67 -37.81 -34.87
CA ILE A 39 -35.85 -36.74 -35.44
C ILE A 39 -36.24 -35.39 -34.83
N ASP A 40 -37.54 -35.11 -34.72
CA ASP A 40 -38.05 -33.87 -34.12
C ASP A 40 -37.61 -33.74 -32.66
N GLN A 41 -37.74 -34.81 -31.87
CA GLN A 41 -37.26 -34.82 -30.48
C GLN A 41 -35.75 -34.53 -30.39
N LYS A 42 -34.93 -35.13 -31.27
CA LYS A 42 -33.49 -34.83 -31.31
C LYS A 42 -33.20 -33.41 -31.74
N MET A 43 -34.02 -32.84 -32.62
CA MET A 43 -33.90 -31.47 -33.09
C MET A 43 -34.17 -30.48 -31.96
N ASP A 44 -35.22 -30.73 -31.17
CA ASP A 44 -35.54 -29.97 -29.95
C ASP A 44 -34.42 -30.07 -28.91
N ASP A 45 -33.90 -31.28 -28.68
CA ASP A 45 -32.78 -31.50 -27.76
C ASP A 45 -31.51 -30.75 -28.20
N PHE A 46 -31.18 -30.77 -29.50
CA PHE A 46 -30.05 -30.01 -30.02
C PHE A 46 -30.27 -28.50 -29.94
N GLN A 47 -31.49 -28.02 -30.18
CA GLN A 47 -31.81 -26.61 -30.04
C GLN A 47 -31.61 -26.13 -28.60
N LYS A 48 -32.07 -26.91 -27.62
CA LYS A 48 -31.85 -26.63 -26.19
C LYS A 48 -30.36 -26.62 -25.84
N GLN A 49 -29.58 -27.59 -26.34
CA GLN A 49 -28.13 -27.60 -26.13
C GLN A 49 -27.44 -26.38 -26.75
N LEU A 50 -27.91 -25.91 -27.91
CA LEU A 50 -27.39 -24.72 -28.56
C LEU A 50 -27.67 -23.45 -27.75
N GLU A 51 -28.86 -23.34 -27.16
CA GLU A 51 -29.25 -22.23 -26.28
C GLU A 51 -28.42 -22.20 -25.00
N ASP A 52 -28.23 -23.36 -24.34
CA ASP A 52 -27.36 -23.46 -23.15
C ASP A 52 -25.90 -23.10 -23.50
N LEU A 53 -25.41 -23.49 -24.68
CA LEU A 53 -24.06 -23.15 -25.14
C LEU A 53 -23.90 -21.66 -25.45
N ASP A 54 -24.89 -21.03 -26.09
CA ASP A 54 -24.92 -19.58 -26.35
C ASP A 54 -24.91 -18.79 -25.03
N TYR A 55 -25.71 -19.23 -24.06
CA TYR A 55 -25.73 -18.65 -22.72
C TYR A 55 -24.35 -18.72 -22.05
N ASN A 56 -23.72 -19.90 -22.05
CA ASN A 56 -22.40 -20.09 -21.47
C ASN A 56 -21.32 -19.24 -22.16
N THR A 57 -21.42 -19.10 -23.48
CA THR A 57 -20.48 -18.27 -24.28
C THR A 57 -20.61 -16.79 -23.92
N LYS A 58 -21.83 -16.28 -23.74
CA LYS A 58 -22.08 -14.91 -23.29
C LYS A 58 -21.50 -14.66 -21.90
N ASN A 59 -21.73 -15.57 -20.96
CA ASN A 59 -21.16 -15.47 -19.62
C ASN A 59 -19.61 -15.45 -19.65
N LEU A 60 -18.99 -16.38 -20.39
CA LEU A 60 -17.54 -16.39 -20.57
C LEU A 60 -17.01 -15.07 -21.16
N THR A 61 -17.73 -14.50 -22.12
CA THR A 61 -17.37 -13.22 -22.74
C THR A 61 -17.38 -12.09 -21.71
N THR A 62 -18.43 -11.98 -20.89
CA THR A 62 -18.51 -10.99 -19.81
C THR A 62 -17.39 -11.18 -18.79
N ARG A 63 -17.05 -12.44 -18.46
CA ARG A 63 -15.94 -12.77 -17.56
C ARG A 63 -14.59 -12.36 -18.13
N ILE A 64 -14.35 -12.56 -19.42
CA ILE A 64 -13.12 -12.12 -20.09
C ILE A 64 -13.03 -10.58 -20.08
N GLU A 65 -14.12 -9.87 -20.35
CA GLU A 65 -14.16 -8.41 -20.31
C GLU A 65 -13.83 -7.88 -18.91
N MET A 66 -14.46 -8.42 -17.87
CA MET A 66 -14.18 -8.03 -16.47
C MET A 66 -12.73 -8.31 -16.07
N LEU A 67 -12.17 -9.46 -16.46
CA LEU A 67 -10.76 -9.78 -16.18
C LEU A 67 -9.81 -8.84 -16.93
N THR A 68 -10.14 -8.46 -18.16
CA THR A 68 -9.38 -7.49 -18.96
C THR A 68 -9.35 -6.13 -18.27
N GLN A 69 -10.50 -5.65 -17.78
CA GLN A 69 -10.59 -4.39 -17.02
C GLN A 69 -9.81 -4.46 -15.70
N LYS A 70 -9.87 -5.60 -14.99
CA LYS A 70 -9.07 -5.82 -13.77
C LYS A 70 -7.57 -5.76 -14.08
N ASN A 71 -7.13 -6.32 -15.20
CA ASN A 71 -5.73 -6.26 -15.62
C ASN A 71 -5.27 -4.82 -15.90
N ILE A 72 -6.07 -4.05 -16.65
CA ILE A 72 -5.79 -2.64 -16.93
C ILE A 72 -5.69 -1.82 -15.63
N SER A 73 -6.60 -2.06 -14.68
CA SER A 73 -6.55 -1.42 -13.36
C SER A 73 -5.28 -1.78 -12.59
N MET A 74 -4.87 -3.05 -12.62
CA MET A 74 -3.62 -3.50 -11.98
C MET A 74 -2.39 -2.86 -12.64
N ASP A 75 -2.35 -2.79 -13.97
CA ASP A 75 -1.25 -2.15 -14.72
C ASP A 75 -1.11 -0.68 -14.32
N THR A 76 -2.24 0.02 -14.16
CA THR A 76 -2.26 1.42 -13.69
C THR A 76 -1.73 1.54 -12.26
N LYS A 77 -2.17 0.67 -11.35
CA LYS A 77 -1.68 0.64 -9.96
C LYS A 77 -0.18 0.37 -9.90
N TYR A 78 0.32 -0.53 -10.74
CA TYR A 78 1.74 -0.83 -10.81
C TYR A 78 2.56 0.35 -11.34
N SER A 79 2.05 1.06 -12.35
CA SER A 79 2.68 2.29 -12.87
C SER A 79 2.78 3.37 -11.78
N ASN A 80 1.69 3.62 -11.05
CA ASN A 80 1.68 4.59 -9.95
C ASN A 80 2.67 4.21 -8.83
N LEU A 81 2.74 2.91 -8.49
CA LEU A 81 3.69 2.42 -7.49
C LEU A 81 5.14 2.63 -7.95
N SER A 82 5.42 2.37 -9.23
CA SER A 82 6.74 2.62 -9.81
C SER A 82 7.10 4.11 -9.77
N GLU A 83 6.14 5.01 -10.01
CA GLU A 83 6.36 6.45 -9.94
C GLU A 83 6.66 6.89 -8.51
N MET A 84 5.85 6.48 -7.53
CA MET A 84 6.09 6.76 -6.12
C MET A 84 7.46 6.25 -5.65
N LEU A 85 7.87 5.07 -6.10
CA LEU A 85 9.17 4.50 -5.77
C LEU A 85 10.33 5.36 -6.33
N ASN A 86 10.18 5.85 -7.55
CA ASN A 86 11.18 6.72 -8.17
C ASN A 86 11.27 8.07 -7.45
N THR A 87 10.13 8.67 -7.08
CA THR A 87 10.10 9.91 -6.29
C THR A 87 10.77 9.71 -4.94
N LEU A 88 10.43 8.63 -4.22
CA LEU A 88 11.05 8.33 -2.93
C LEU A 88 12.57 8.11 -3.04
N SER A 89 13.03 7.46 -4.11
CA SER A 89 14.45 7.29 -4.39
C SER A 89 15.15 8.63 -4.60
N ALA A 90 14.54 9.55 -5.37
CA ALA A 90 15.09 10.87 -5.62
C ALA A 90 15.15 11.73 -4.34
N ASP A 91 14.11 11.68 -3.50
CA ASP A 91 14.07 12.37 -2.22
C ASP A 91 15.16 11.85 -1.26
N PHE A 92 15.35 10.53 -1.21
CA PHE A 92 16.40 9.92 -0.40
C PHE A 92 17.80 10.34 -0.86
N GLU A 93 18.06 10.35 -2.18
CA GLU A 93 19.31 10.84 -2.75
C GLU A 93 19.57 12.31 -2.39
N SER A 94 18.53 13.16 -2.45
CA SER A 94 18.62 14.57 -2.09
C SER A 94 18.92 14.78 -0.60
N GLN A 95 18.26 14.02 0.27
CA GLN A 95 18.54 14.05 1.71
C GLN A 95 19.97 13.58 2.02
N ASN A 96 20.43 12.50 1.39
CA ASN A 96 21.79 12.00 1.58
C ASN A 96 22.85 13.05 1.16
N SER A 97 22.64 13.73 0.03
CA SER A 97 23.53 14.81 -0.43
C SER A 97 23.58 15.99 0.56
N THR A 98 22.44 16.33 1.16
CA THR A 98 22.35 17.39 2.18
C THR A 98 23.12 16.97 3.44
N LEU A 99 22.93 15.73 3.91
CA LEU A 99 23.66 15.18 5.05
C LEU A 99 25.18 15.13 4.81
N GLU A 100 25.62 14.73 3.63
CA GLU A 100 27.04 14.75 3.25
C GLU A 100 27.63 16.17 3.29
N THR A 101 26.88 17.16 2.83
CA THR A 101 27.27 18.57 2.88
C THR A 101 27.40 19.06 4.32
N SER A 102 26.40 18.80 5.16
CA SER A 102 26.43 19.15 6.58
C SER A 102 27.56 18.45 7.34
N LEU A 103 27.81 17.17 7.06
CA LEU A 103 28.90 16.42 7.66
C LEU A 103 30.27 16.99 7.28
N SER A 104 30.44 17.40 6.02
CA SER A 104 31.66 18.05 5.54
C SER A 104 31.91 19.39 6.23
N SER A 105 30.85 20.19 6.43
CA SER A 105 30.93 21.43 7.21
C SER A 105 31.35 21.17 8.66
N LEU A 106 30.67 20.23 9.32
CA LEU A 106 30.97 19.90 10.73
C LEU A 106 32.39 19.35 10.91
N THR A 107 32.87 18.55 9.94
CA THR A 107 34.26 18.07 9.93
C THR A 107 35.24 19.25 9.89
N THR A 108 34.96 20.25 9.06
CA THR A 108 35.76 21.48 8.97
C THR A 108 35.75 22.26 10.29
N ASP A 109 34.59 22.38 10.94
CA ASP A 109 34.46 23.06 12.23
C ASP A 109 35.24 22.34 13.33
N VAL A 110 35.17 21.01 13.39
CA VAL A 110 35.95 20.19 14.34
C VAL A 110 37.45 20.36 14.13
N GLU A 111 37.93 20.38 12.88
CA GLU A 111 39.34 20.65 12.57
C GLU A 111 39.78 22.04 13.05
N ASN A 112 38.94 23.06 12.87
CA ASN A 112 39.23 24.42 13.31
C ASN A 112 39.24 24.54 14.84
N ILE A 113 38.29 23.90 15.53
CA ILE A 113 38.27 23.82 17.00
C ILE A 113 39.52 23.10 17.51
N GLY A 114 39.95 22.01 16.85
CA GLY A 114 41.18 21.31 17.17
C GLY A 114 42.41 22.23 17.13
N LYS A 115 42.56 23.02 16.06
CA LYS A 115 43.65 24.02 15.96
C LYS A 115 43.59 25.05 17.07
N HIS A 116 42.41 25.58 17.38
CA HIS A 116 42.25 26.55 18.48
C HIS A 116 42.57 25.93 19.85
N LEU A 117 42.25 24.66 20.06
CA LEU A 117 42.60 23.95 21.29
C LEU A 117 44.12 23.83 21.45
N ASP A 118 44.82 23.45 20.38
CA ASP A 118 46.30 23.38 20.37
C ASP A 118 46.94 24.74 20.73
N ASP A 119 46.42 25.84 20.16
CA ASP A 119 46.87 27.21 20.48
C ASP A 119 46.67 27.55 21.97
N VAL A 120 45.52 27.19 22.53
CA VAL A 120 45.21 27.41 23.96
C VAL A 120 46.12 26.59 24.86
N GLU A 121 46.38 25.33 24.51
CA GLU A 121 47.31 24.47 25.25
C GLU A 121 48.72 25.04 25.25
N GLN A 122 49.18 25.55 24.11
CA GLN A 122 50.48 26.20 23.97
C GLN A 122 50.59 27.44 24.87
N VAL A 123 49.59 28.33 24.84
CA VAL A 123 49.55 29.53 25.69
C VAL A 123 49.54 29.16 27.18
N ASN A 124 48.79 28.12 27.57
CA ASN A 124 48.75 27.64 28.96
C ASN A 124 50.11 27.10 29.41
N ALA A 125 50.82 26.35 28.55
CA ALA A 125 52.17 25.89 28.84
C ALA A 125 53.15 27.06 29.04
N ASP A 126 53.07 28.08 28.20
CA ASP A 126 53.90 29.28 28.31
C ASP A 126 53.61 30.07 29.58
N LEU A 127 52.34 30.24 29.93
CA LEU A 127 51.93 30.90 31.19
C LEU A 127 52.42 30.12 32.42
N LYS A 128 52.31 28.78 32.42
CA LYS A 128 52.86 27.94 33.49
C LYS A 128 54.37 28.16 33.65
N ASN A 129 55.10 28.20 32.55
CA ASN A 129 56.54 28.48 32.56
C ASN A 129 56.84 29.88 33.12
N GLN A 130 56.10 30.91 32.70
CA GLN A 130 56.26 32.27 33.23
C GLN A 130 55.98 32.35 34.74
N ILE A 131 54.94 31.67 35.23
CA ILE A 131 54.62 31.60 36.66
C ILE A 131 55.79 31.00 37.45
N VAL A 132 56.39 29.91 36.97
CA VAL A 132 57.56 29.29 37.63
C VAL A 132 58.75 30.26 37.68
N VAL A 133 59.00 31.00 36.59
CA VAL A 133 60.06 32.02 36.56
C VAL A 133 59.80 33.12 37.59
N LEU A 134 58.58 33.67 37.63
CA LEU A 134 58.19 34.70 38.59
C LEU A 134 58.27 34.21 40.04
N GLN A 135 57.87 32.97 40.32
CA GLN A 135 57.99 32.34 41.64
C GLN A 135 59.47 32.22 42.08
N ASN A 136 60.35 31.84 41.15
CA ASN A 136 61.78 31.77 41.39
C ASN A 136 62.39 33.16 41.66
N GLN A 137 62.02 34.17 40.87
CA GLN A 137 62.46 35.56 41.08
C GLN A 137 62.01 36.08 42.45
N ARG A 138 60.74 35.87 42.82
CA ARG A 138 60.20 36.24 44.13
C ARG A 138 61.00 35.59 45.26
N SER A 139 61.34 34.30 45.14
CA SER A 139 62.12 33.58 46.14
C SER A 139 63.51 34.19 46.34
N ARG A 140 64.20 34.59 45.26
CA ARG A 140 65.50 35.27 45.34
C ARG A 140 65.40 36.63 46.03
N ILE A 141 64.36 37.42 45.73
CA ILE A 141 64.13 38.73 46.35
C ILE A 141 63.85 38.59 47.85
N ILE A 142 63.08 37.58 48.26
CA ILE A 142 62.81 37.29 49.68
C ILE A 142 64.12 36.92 50.40
N SER A 143 64.97 36.10 49.77
CA SER A 143 66.28 35.74 50.31
C SER A 143 67.27 36.89 50.38
N SER A 144 67.25 37.85 49.43
CA SER A 144 68.17 39.00 49.45
C SER A 144 67.75 40.10 50.42
N LYS A 145 66.47 40.17 50.81
CA LYS A 145 65.94 41.15 51.76
C LYS A 145 66.00 40.73 53.23
N THR A 146 66.50 39.54 53.59
CA THR A 146 66.47 39.07 54.99
C THR A 146 67.76 38.42 55.51
N VAL A 147 68.38 39.07 56.50
CA VAL A 147 69.15 38.47 57.62
C VAL A 147 68.76 39.25 58.89
N PRO A 148 68.51 38.64 60.06
CA PRO A 148 67.70 37.45 60.35
C PRO A 148 66.55 37.81 61.32
N GLU A 149 65.28 37.60 60.95
CA GLU A 149 64.21 37.46 61.95
C GLU A 149 63.55 36.09 61.83
N GLU A 150 64.25 35.16 62.47
CA GLU A 150 63.81 33.86 62.87
C GLU A 150 62.64 33.98 63.85
N LYS A 151 61.40 34.17 63.35
CA LYS A 151 60.12 33.91 64.08
C LYS A 151 58.83 34.16 63.27
N ALA A 152 58.77 33.82 61.98
CA ALA A 152 57.48 33.90 61.23
C ALA A 152 57.22 32.73 60.26
N LYS A 153 58.05 31.69 60.24
CA LYS A 153 58.00 30.61 59.23
C LYS A 153 56.94 29.52 59.44
N LYS A 154 56.05 29.61 60.45
CA LYS A 154 55.01 28.58 60.70
C LYS A 154 53.56 29.00 60.39
N ALA A 155 53.27 30.28 60.20
CA ALA A 155 51.90 30.73 59.91
C ALA A 155 51.61 30.77 58.39
N HIS A 156 52.55 31.28 57.58
CA HIS A 156 52.25 31.55 56.17
C HIS A 156 52.18 30.34 55.24
N LYS A 157 52.77 29.19 55.60
CA LYS A 157 52.66 27.94 54.81
C LYS A 157 51.28 27.27 54.95
N LYS A 158 50.54 27.55 56.03
CA LYS A 158 49.22 26.94 56.30
C LYS A 158 48.06 27.73 55.71
N GLU A 159 48.27 29.02 55.44
CA GLU A 159 47.22 29.93 54.96
C GLU A 159 47.17 30.03 53.43
N THR A 160 48.32 29.99 52.75
CA THR A 160 48.37 29.91 51.28
C THR A 160 47.91 28.57 50.74
N SER A 161 48.18 27.46 51.44
CA SER A 161 47.67 26.13 51.05
C SER A 161 46.16 25.96 51.31
N ARG A 162 45.57 26.74 52.22
CA ARG A 162 44.12 26.74 52.45
C ARG A 162 43.37 27.49 51.37
N LYS A 163 43.80 28.70 51.02
CA LYS A 163 43.18 29.49 49.94
C LYS A 163 43.24 28.79 48.59
N SER A 164 44.35 28.15 48.23
CA SER A 164 44.44 27.39 46.97
C SER A 164 43.51 26.16 46.95
N ASN A 165 43.33 25.45 48.07
CA ASN A 165 42.43 24.30 48.12
C ASN A 165 40.95 24.70 48.23
N GLU A 166 40.64 25.89 48.75
CA GLU A 166 39.29 26.44 48.86
C GLU A 166 38.78 26.91 47.50
N LEU A 167 39.62 27.62 46.73
CA LEU A 167 39.34 28.01 45.34
C LEU A 167 39.17 26.79 44.40
N ILE A 168 39.92 25.71 44.61
CA ILE A 168 39.76 24.45 43.84
C ILE A 168 38.44 23.74 44.20
N LYS A 169 37.96 23.90 45.44
CA LYS A 169 36.70 23.29 45.89
C LYS A 169 35.47 24.10 45.45
N GLU A 170 35.63 25.40 45.30
CA GLU A 170 34.60 26.32 44.79
C GLU A 170 34.44 26.16 43.27
N THR A 171 35.54 26.17 42.51
CA THR A 171 35.54 25.90 41.07
C THR A 171 35.07 24.49 40.70
N LYS A 172 35.39 23.47 41.52
CA LYS A 172 34.89 22.11 41.29
C LYS A 172 33.39 21.95 41.58
N LYS A 173 32.83 22.77 42.48
CA LYS A 173 31.37 22.80 42.75
C LYS A 173 30.59 23.51 41.66
N GLU A 174 31.20 24.49 41.00
CA GLU A 174 30.59 25.27 39.92
C GLU A 174 30.60 24.50 38.58
N ILE A 175 31.51 23.54 38.43
CA ILE A 175 31.57 22.60 37.28
C ILE A 175 30.61 21.41 37.46
N GLU A 176 30.20 21.08 38.69
CA GLU A 176 29.32 19.93 39.00
C GLU A 176 27.81 20.27 38.95
N PHE A 177 27.44 21.51 38.55
CA PHE A 177 26.03 21.98 38.54
C PHE A 177 25.47 22.32 37.16
N VAL A 178 26.14 21.97 36.06
CA VAL A 178 25.69 22.34 34.69
C VAL A 178 25.25 21.13 33.83
N GLU A 179 25.11 19.94 34.40
CA GLU A 179 24.45 18.79 33.75
C GLU A 179 23.10 18.49 34.41
N GLU A 180 22.09 19.34 34.20
CA GLU A 180 20.72 18.93 33.88
C GLU A 180 19.81 20.14 33.78
N LYS A 181 19.02 20.15 32.70
CA LYS A 181 17.70 20.76 32.50
C LYS A 181 17.55 22.18 31.90
N ASP A 182 16.75 22.13 30.83
CA ASP A 182 15.78 23.10 30.32
C ASP A 182 16.27 24.08 29.25
N GLU A 183 16.11 23.65 27.98
CA GLU A 183 15.90 24.52 26.83
C GLU A 183 14.41 24.93 26.78
N GLU A 184 14.10 26.21 26.96
CA GLU A 184 13.09 26.89 26.15
C GLU A 184 13.17 28.43 26.26
N ASP A 185 13.22 29.04 25.08
CA ASP A 185 12.56 30.27 24.64
C ASP A 185 12.89 31.62 25.28
N VAL A 186 13.62 32.47 24.53
CA VAL A 186 13.30 33.91 24.34
C VAL A 186 13.92 34.38 23.02
N LEU A 187 13.10 34.72 22.01
CA LEU A 187 13.37 35.84 21.09
C LEU A 187 12.06 36.51 20.62
N ALA A 188 11.85 37.74 21.08
CA ALA A 188 10.99 38.80 20.56
C ALA A 188 11.93 39.96 20.18
N GLU A 189 11.80 40.80 19.16
CA GLU A 189 10.84 41.20 18.11
C GLU A 189 11.77 41.72 16.97
N GLU A 190 11.40 41.79 15.69
CA GLU A 190 10.62 42.89 15.12
C GLU A 190 10.69 42.72 13.58
N GLN A 191 9.56 42.58 12.89
CA GLN A 191 9.23 43.33 11.68
C GLN A 191 7.83 42.98 11.19
N THR A 192 7.11 44.05 10.87
CA THR A 192 5.67 44.18 10.73
C THR A 192 5.19 43.99 9.29
N GLU A 193 3.91 43.64 9.19
CA GLU A 193 2.99 43.82 8.05
C GLU A 193 3.25 42.97 6.80
N THR A 194 2.55 41.83 6.68
CA THR A 194 1.77 41.42 5.47
C THR A 194 1.06 40.05 5.57
N GLU A 195 1.14 39.30 6.67
CA GLU A 195 0.73 37.87 6.70
C GLU A 195 -0.63 37.52 7.35
N ALA A 196 -1.49 38.47 7.68
CA ALA A 196 -2.75 38.15 8.38
C ALA A 196 -3.88 37.59 7.49
N GLU A 197 -3.80 37.67 6.15
CA GLU A 197 -4.82 37.13 5.23
C GLU A 197 -4.42 35.81 4.55
N ALA A 198 -3.17 35.34 4.74
CA ALA A 198 -2.66 34.11 4.12
C ALA A 198 -2.75 32.88 5.05
N GLU A 199 -2.63 33.07 6.36
CA GLU A 199 -2.66 31.97 7.34
C GLU A 199 -4.05 31.34 7.52
N ASP A 200 -5.13 32.14 7.47
CA ASP A 200 -6.50 31.64 7.67
C ASP A 200 -6.96 30.70 6.55
N LYS A 201 -6.48 30.93 5.31
CA LYS A 201 -6.76 30.04 4.15
C LYS A 201 -5.88 28.81 4.11
N ALA A 202 -4.65 28.88 4.64
CA ALA A 202 -3.72 27.75 4.69
C ALA A 202 -4.12 26.73 5.77
N VAL A 203 -4.64 27.20 6.90
CA VAL A 203 -5.14 26.33 7.98
C VAL A 203 -6.45 25.64 7.57
N GLU A 204 -7.41 26.35 6.94
CA GLU A 204 -8.67 25.74 6.47
C GLU A 204 -8.44 24.67 5.38
N THR A 205 -7.44 24.84 4.51
CA THR A 205 -7.09 23.88 3.46
C THR A 205 -6.29 22.69 3.98
N ALA A 206 -5.42 22.88 4.99
CA ALA A 206 -4.71 21.80 5.66
C ALA A 206 -5.64 20.94 6.53
N GLU A 207 -6.60 21.54 7.23
CA GLU A 207 -7.57 20.84 8.07
C GLU A 207 -8.56 20.02 7.22
N LYS A 208 -9.03 20.56 6.08
CA LYS A 208 -9.83 19.80 5.10
C LYS A 208 -9.06 18.67 4.42
N ALA A 209 -7.74 18.79 4.25
CA ALA A 209 -6.90 17.73 3.68
C ALA A 209 -6.67 16.59 4.67
N LEU A 210 -6.39 16.90 5.94
CA LEU A 210 -6.23 15.93 7.03
C LEU A 210 -7.50 15.12 7.27
N VAL A 211 -8.67 15.77 7.34
CA VAL A 211 -9.96 15.09 7.50
C VAL A 211 -10.28 14.21 6.28
N LYS A 212 -9.90 14.63 5.06
CA LYS A 212 -10.14 13.85 3.84
C LYS A 212 -9.28 12.60 3.76
N GLU A 213 -8.05 12.66 4.26
CA GLU A 213 -7.13 11.52 4.30
C GLU A 213 -7.53 10.51 5.39
N GLU A 214 -7.96 10.99 6.55
CA GLU A 214 -8.44 10.16 7.66
C GLU A 214 -9.77 9.46 7.31
N VAL A 215 -10.71 10.18 6.68
CA VAL A 215 -11.98 9.63 6.18
C VAL A 215 -11.74 8.59 5.07
N LYS A 216 -10.75 8.81 4.21
CA LYS A 216 -10.38 7.85 3.16
C LYS A 216 -9.79 6.57 3.76
N ALA A 217 -8.88 6.68 4.72
CA ALA A 217 -8.28 5.54 5.41
C ALA A 217 -9.33 4.72 6.21
N LEU A 218 -10.29 5.39 6.83
CA LEU A 218 -11.46 4.77 7.47
C LEU A 218 -12.33 4.04 6.44
N SER A 219 -12.54 4.62 5.25
CA SER A 219 -13.30 3.99 4.16
C SER A 219 -12.59 2.77 3.60
N ASP A 220 -11.26 2.79 3.45
CA ASP A 220 -10.45 1.69 2.93
C ASP A 220 -10.47 0.49 3.90
N THR A 221 -10.43 0.76 5.21
CA THR A 221 -10.53 -0.29 6.25
C THR A 221 -11.91 -0.94 6.27
N GLN A 222 -12.98 -0.13 6.14
CA GLN A 222 -14.34 -0.64 6.06
C GLN A 222 -14.59 -1.45 4.79
N LEU A 223 -14.05 -0.98 3.66
CA LEU A 223 -14.12 -1.65 2.36
C LEU A 223 -13.48 -3.04 2.41
N GLN A 224 -12.27 -3.14 2.97
CA GLN A 224 -11.56 -4.41 3.11
C GLN A 224 -12.34 -5.38 3.99
N LYS A 225 -12.90 -4.92 5.09
CA LYS A 225 -13.71 -5.75 5.99
C LYS A 225 -14.93 -6.33 5.29
N LEU A 226 -15.65 -5.52 4.49
CA LEU A 226 -16.81 -5.98 3.72
C LEU A 226 -16.43 -7.04 2.68
N LEU A 227 -15.28 -6.88 2.01
CA LEU A 227 -14.76 -7.86 1.07
C LEU A 227 -14.43 -9.19 1.75
N ASP A 228 -13.80 -9.15 2.92
CA ASP A 228 -13.45 -10.34 3.68
C ASP A 228 -14.71 -11.08 4.18
N GLU A 229 -15.69 -10.35 4.72
CA GLU A 229 -16.98 -10.91 5.14
C GLU A 229 -17.72 -11.57 3.97
N ALA A 230 -17.75 -10.94 2.79
CA ALA A 230 -18.39 -11.49 1.60
C ALA A 230 -17.74 -12.81 1.15
N LEU A 231 -16.41 -12.86 1.16
CA LEU A 231 -15.66 -14.07 0.80
C LEU A 231 -15.89 -15.21 1.80
N GLU A 232 -16.03 -14.89 3.08
CA GLU A 232 -16.33 -15.90 4.10
C GLU A 232 -17.72 -16.50 3.91
N HIS A 233 -18.74 -15.67 3.77
CA HIS A 233 -20.10 -16.14 3.46
C HIS A 233 -20.13 -17.01 2.20
N TYR A 234 -19.38 -16.63 1.16
CA TYR A 234 -19.30 -17.43 -0.06
C TYR A 234 -18.68 -18.81 0.16
N ARG A 235 -17.62 -18.91 0.97
CA ARG A 235 -16.95 -20.18 1.32
C ARG A 235 -17.83 -21.09 2.16
N GLU A 236 -18.63 -20.51 3.04
CA GLU A 236 -19.61 -21.23 3.85
C GLU A 236 -20.83 -21.72 3.04
N GLY A 237 -20.98 -21.27 1.79
CA GLY A 237 -22.13 -21.57 0.93
C GLY A 237 -23.33 -20.66 1.17
N ASN A 238 -23.18 -19.63 2.00
CA ASN A 238 -24.17 -18.59 2.27
C ASN A 238 -24.16 -17.55 1.12
N TYR A 239 -24.55 -17.98 -0.07
CA TYR A 239 -24.37 -17.21 -1.31
C TYR A 239 -25.12 -15.87 -1.35
N GLU A 240 -26.30 -15.82 -0.74
CA GLU A 240 -27.17 -14.64 -0.67
C GLU A 240 -26.59 -13.57 0.27
N ASP A 241 -26.00 -14.01 1.39
CA ASP A 241 -25.29 -13.12 2.32
C ASP A 241 -24.01 -12.58 1.68
N ALA A 242 -23.27 -13.43 0.95
CA ALA A 242 -22.10 -13.01 0.19
C ALA A 242 -22.43 -11.93 -0.85
N ILE A 243 -23.51 -12.11 -1.61
CA ILE A 243 -24.02 -11.11 -2.58
C ILE A 243 -24.34 -9.81 -1.86
N THR A 244 -25.06 -9.86 -0.74
CA THR A 244 -25.43 -8.67 0.04
C THR A 244 -24.20 -7.88 0.47
N LYS A 245 -23.14 -8.55 0.92
CA LYS A 245 -21.88 -7.91 1.32
C LYS A 245 -21.13 -7.29 0.16
N TRP A 246 -21.05 -7.96 -0.99
CA TRP A 246 -20.48 -7.35 -2.20
C TRP A 246 -21.32 -6.15 -2.71
N GLU A 247 -22.65 -6.16 -2.55
CA GLU A 247 -23.48 -5.00 -2.87
C GLU A 247 -23.22 -3.81 -1.94
N GLU A 248 -22.89 -4.06 -0.66
CA GLU A 248 -22.43 -3.03 0.26
C GLU A 248 -21.09 -2.42 -0.18
N VAL A 249 -20.14 -3.25 -0.67
CA VAL A 249 -18.90 -2.77 -1.28
C VAL A 249 -19.19 -1.84 -2.46
N LEU A 250 -20.13 -2.21 -3.32
CA LEU A 250 -20.51 -1.40 -4.48
C LEU A 250 -21.23 -0.08 -4.15
N LYS A 251 -21.76 0.08 -2.93
CA LYS A 251 -22.28 1.38 -2.47
C LYS A 251 -21.15 2.37 -2.13
N ILE A 252 -19.99 1.85 -1.70
CA ILE A 252 -18.81 2.64 -1.34
C ILE A 252 -17.94 2.87 -2.57
N GLU A 253 -17.66 1.81 -3.32
CA GLU A 253 -16.88 1.84 -4.55
C GLU A 253 -17.72 1.24 -5.70
N PRO A 254 -18.55 2.05 -6.38
CA PRO A 254 -19.44 1.60 -7.45
C PRO A 254 -18.72 0.91 -8.62
N ASP A 255 -17.43 1.16 -8.79
CA ASP A 255 -16.59 0.58 -9.84
C ASP A 255 -15.72 -0.59 -9.37
N ASN A 256 -15.96 -1.12 -8.16
CA ASN A 256 -15.28 -2.29 -7.65
C ASN A 256 -15.58 -3.53 -8.52
N LEU A 257 -14.70 -3.80 -9.48
CA LEU A 257 -14.85 -4.90 -10.45
C LEU A 257 -14.88 -6.26 -9.78
N GLU A 258 -14.19 -6.41 -8.65
CA GLU A 258 -14.14 -7.66 -7.89
C GLU A 258 -15.51 -8.04 -7.32
N SER A 259 -16.19 -7.09 -6.70
CA SER A 259 -17.54 -7.30 -6.13
C SER A 259 -18.57 -7.55 -7.23
N LYS A 260 -18.55 -6.80 -8.34
CA LYS A 260 -19.41 -7.07 -9.51
C LYS A 260 -19.22 -8.49 -10.03
N PHE A 261 -17.96 -8.90 -10.21
CA PHE A 261 -17.60 -10.21 -10.71
C PHE A 261 -18.05 -11.35 -9.78
N ASN A 262 -17.79 -11.19 -8.48
CA ASN A 262 -18.13 -12.20 -7.50
C ASN A 262 -19.65 -12.37 -7.35
N ILE A 263 -20.43 -11.29 -7.43
CA ILE A 263 -21.90 -11.33 -7.44
C ILE A 263 -22.40 -12.16 -8.63
N GLU A 264 -21.90 -11.92 -9.85
CA GLU A 264 -22.34 -12.64 -11.05
C GLU A 264 -22.06 -14.14 -10.96
N ILE A 265 -20.84 -14.53 -10.54
CA ILE A 265 -20.50 -15.95 -10.35
C ILE A 265 -21.40 -16.60 -9.30
N THR A 266 -21.69 -15.89 -8.23
CA THR A 266 -22.48 -16.41 -7.12
C THR A 266 -23.94 -16.58 -7.52
N LYS A 267 -24.51 -15.64 -8.29
CA LYS A 267 -25.85 -15.78 -8.90
C LYS A 267 -25.94 -16.98 -9.84
N GLU A 268 -24.91 -17.21 -10.67
CA GLU A 268 -24.84 -18.39 -11.53
C GLU A 268 -24.76 -19.69 -10.74
N LYS A 269 -23.99 -19.68 -9.65
CA LYS A 269 -23.88 -20.83 -8.75
C LYS A 269 -25.25 -21.18 -8.16
N ILE A 270 -25.98 -20.20 -7.63
CA ILE A 270 -27.35 -20.39 -7.11
C ILE A 270 -28.27 -20.95 -8.20
N LYS A 271 -28.25 -20.37 -9.41
CA LYS A 271 -29.06 -20.83 -10.55
C LYS A 271 -28.74 -22.27 -10.97
N SER A 272 -27.47 -22.67 -10.91
CA SER A 272 -27.07 -24.05 -11.21
C SER A 272 -27.55 -25.05 -10.16
N LEU A 273 -27.60 -24.61 -8.89
CA LEU A 273 -28.07 -25.44 -7.77
C LEU A 273 -29.59 -25.62 -7.78
N SER A 274 -30.35 -24.64 -8.30
CA SER A 274 -31.81 -24.72 -8.39
C SER A 274 -32.34 -25.51 -9.60
N LYS A 275 -31.47 -25.88 -10.55
CA LYS A 275 -31.81 -26.71 -11.73
C LYS A 275 -31.67 -28.22 -11.51
N ASN A 276 -31.17 -28.66 -10.34
CA ASN A 276 -31.08 -30.08 -9.92
C ASN A 276 -32.20 -30.44 -8.94
#